data_AF-A0A1B7LC04-F1
#
_entry.id   AF-A0A1B7LC04-F1
#
_cell.length_a   1.000
_cell.length_b   1.000
_cell.length_c   1.000
_cell.angle_alpha   90.00
_cell.angle_beta   90.00
_cell.angle_gamma   90.00
#
_symmetry.space_group_name_H-M   'P 1'
#
loop_
_entity.id
_entity.type
_entity.pdbx_description
1 polymer ?
#
loop_
_entity_poly.entity_id
_entity_poly.type
_entity_poly.pdbx_seq_one_letter_code
_entity_poly.pdbx_strand_id
1 'polypeptide(L)'
;MNRLVSLWHTLVNYLRARLASRPGSTLAGMVDEARLAWREALNEYNFADQEMVDYLVFKINAAERRFIALLHQARRQGVTAWPPNLPGPVTGVHDACSL
;
A
#
# COMPACT_ATOMS: atom_id res chain seq x y z
N MET A 1 -18.02 22.07 -34.66
CA MET A 1 -18.69 21.51 -33.47
C MET A 1 -17.93 20.35 -32.77
N ASN A 2 -16.64 20.11 -33.02
CA ASN A 2 -15.94 18.92 -32.48
C ASN A 2 -14.88 19.20 -31.38
N ARG A 3 -14.64 20.46 -31.01
CA ARG A 3 -13.64 20.79 -29.98
C ARG A 3 -14.09 20.44 -28.57
N LEU A 4 -15.38 20.60 -28.27
CA LEU A 4 -15.94 20.22 -26.97
C LEU A 4 -15.96 18.70 -26.78
N VAL A 5 -16.26 17.95 -27.85
CA VAL A 5 -16.25 16.48 -27.82
C VAL A 5 -14.83 15.94 -27.67
N SER A 6 -13.84 16.51 -28.35
CA SER A 6 -12.45 16.11 -28.18
C SER A 6 -11.92 16.45 -26.78
N LEU A 7 -12.26 17.62 -26.25
CA LEU A 7 -11.89 18.03 -24.89
C LEU A 7 -12.56 17.15 -23.83
N TRP A 8 -13.81 16.75 -24.05
CA TRP A 8 -14.51 15.80 -23.18
C TRP A 8 -13.83 14.42 -23.21
N HIS A 9 -13.49 13.91 -24.40
CA HIS A 9 -12.76 12.65 -24.52
C HIS A 9 -11.39 12.68 -23.87
N THR A 10 -10.62 13.77 -24.02
CA THR A 10 -9.32 13.90 -23.36
C THR A 10 -9.47 14.00 -21.85
N LEU A 11 -10.48 14.73 -21.34
CA LEU A 11 -10.78 14.78 -19.91
C LEU A 11 -11.20 13.41 -19.36
N VAL A 12 -12.09 12.70 -20.05
CA VAL A 12 -12.56 11.37 -19.64
C VAL A 12 -11.40 10.37 -19.66
N ASN A 13 -10.54 10.42 -20.69
CA ASN A 13 -9.37 9.55 -20.77
C ASN A 13 -8.33 9.89 -19.70
N TYR A 14 -8.13 11.16 -19.38
CA TYR A 14 -7.27 11.61 -18.29
C TYR A 14 -7.79 11.15 -16.93
N LEU A 15 -9.09 11.31 -16.67
CA LEU A 15 -9.74 10.84 -15.44
C LEU A 15 -9.72 9.32 -15.33
N ARG A 16 -9.93 8.60 -16.43
CA ARG A 16 -9.85 7.13 -16.48
C ARG A 16 -8.42 6.64 -16.22
N ALA A 17 -7.40 7.28 -16.81
CA ALA A 17 -6.00 6.96 -16.53
C ALA A 17 -5.65 7.22 -15.06
N ARG A 18 -6.13 8.33 -14.50
CA ARG A 18 -5.90 8.67 -13.09
C ARG A 18 -6.60 7.71 -12.11
N LEU A 19 -7.77 7.20 -12.47
CA LEU A 19 -8.50 6.19 -11.70
C LEU A 19 -7.90 4.78 -11.86
N ALA A 20 -7.33 4.45 -13.03
CA ALA A 20 -6.64 3.19 -13.29
C ALA A 20 -5.31 3.10 -12.51
N SER A 21 -4.65 4.23 -12.29
CA SER A 21 -3.42 4.34 -11.48
C SER A 21 -3.70 4.42 -9.97
N ARG A 22 -4.81 3.88 -9.47
CA ARG A 22 -4.97 3.71 -8.02
C ARG A 22 -3.91 2.73 -7.52
N PRO A 23 -3.16 3.07 -6.46
CA PRO A 23 -2.12 2.20 -5.90
C PRO A 23 -2.59 0.75 -5.69
N GLY A 24 -3.86 0.57 -5.29
CA GLY A 24 -4.47 -0.75 -5.07
C GLY A 24 -4.66 -1.65 -6.30
N SER A 25 -4.29 -1.25 -7.52
CA SER A 25 -4.37 -2.12 -8.70
C SER A 25 -3.18 -3.09 -8.84
N THR A 26 -2.07 -2.83 -8.14
CA THR A 26 -0.87 -3.69 -8.14
C THR A 26 -0.67 -4.32 -6.78
N LEU A 27 -0.07 -5.52 -6.72
CA LEU A 27 0.20 -6.17 -5.42
C LEU A 27 1.10 -5.31 -4.52
N ALA A 28 2.11 -4.63 -5.10
CA ALA A 28 2.96 -3.72 -4.36
C ALA A 28 2.18 -2.54 -3.77
N GLY A 29 1.27 -1.94 -4.55
CA GLY A 29 0.46 -0.84 -4.03
C GLY A 29 -0.67 -1.29 -3.10
N MET A 30 -1.16 -2.52 -3.21
CA MET A 30 -2.05 -3.13 -2.19
C MET A 30 -1.32 -3.35 -0.87
N VAL A 31 -0.05 -3.77 -0.90
CA VAL A 31 0.81 -3.87 0.30
C VAL A 31 0.97 -2.49 0.94
N ASP A 32 1.25 -1.46 0.13
CA ASP A 32 1.40 -0.10 0.63
C ASP A 32 0.10 0.48 1.22
N GLU A 33 -1.03 0.25 0.55
CA GLU A 33 -2.36 0.62 1.05
C GLU A 33 -2.65 -0.05 2.40
N ALA A 34 -2.39 -1.35 2.53
CA ALA A 34 -2.59 -2.06 3.79
C ALA A 34 -1.66 -1.56 4.90
N ARG A 35 -0.42 -1.19 4.57
CA ARG A 35 0.53 -0.58 5.51
C ARG A 35 0.04 0.78 6.00
N LEU A 36 -0.48 1.62 5.10
CA LEU A 36 -1.05 2.93 5.44
C LEU A 36 -2.29 2.76 6.32
N ALA A 37 -3.20 1.85 5.97
CA ALA A 37 -4.41 1.58 6.76
C ALA A 37 -4.08 1.09 8.18
N TRP A 38 -3.04 0.25 8.33
CA TRP A 38 -2.59 -0.17 9.67
C TRP A 38 -2.03 1.00 10.48
N ARG A 39 -1.21 1.85 9.86
CA ARG A 39 -0.67 3.06 10.50
C ARG A 39 -1.78 4.04 10.89
N GLU A 40 -2.78 4.22 10.04
CA GLU A 40 -3.95 5.05 10.33
C GLU A 40 -4.75 4.50 11.52
N ALA A 41 -5.00 3.19 11.57
CA ALA A 41 -5.70 2.56 12.70
C ALA A 41 -4.94 2.74 14.03
N LEU A 42 -3.60 2.61 14.02
CA LEU A 42 -2.76 2.91 15.18
C LEU A 42 -2.83 4.39 15.58
N ASN A 43 -2.91 5.30 14.60
CA ASN A 43 -3.02 6.71 14.88
C ASN A 43 -4.40 7.08 15.45
N GLU A 44 -5.47 6.52 14.91
CA GLU A 44 -6.84 6.70 15.42
C GLU A 44 -6.97 6.24 16.88
N TYR A 45 -6.29 5.15 17.25
CA TYR A 45 -6.27 4.66 18.63
C TYR A 45 -5.76 5.68 19.64
N ASN A 46 -4.81 6.54 19.25
CA ASN A 46 -4.29 7.58 20.14
C ASN A 46 -5.35 8.63 20.53
N PHE A 47 -6.45 8.70 19.79
CA PHE A 47 -7.55 9.66 20.01
C PHE A 47 -8.87 8.94 20.30
N ALA A 48 -8.81 7.68 20.73
CA ALA A 48 -9.98 6.85 20.95
C ALA A 48 -10.77 7.25 22.20
N ASP A 49 -12.08 7.42 22.05
CA ASP A 49 -13.01 7.41 23.18
C ASP A 49 -13.14 5.98 23.73
N GLN A 50 -13.46 5.85 25.02
CA GLN A 50 -13.54 4.56 25.71
C GLN A 50 -14.50 3.57 25.04
N GLU A 51 -15.61 4.06 24.48
CA GLU A 51 -16.61 3.25 23.79
C GLU A 51 -16.11 2.68 22.45
N MET A 52 -15.04 3.25 21.89
CA MET A 52 -14.49 2.89 20.58
C MET A 52 -13.23 2.03 20.65
N VAL A 53 -12.68 1.80 21.85
CA VAL A 53 -11.43 1.06 22.07
C VAL A 53 -11.49 -0.34 21.46
N ASP A 54 -12.54 -1.10 21.75
CA ASP A 54 -12.69 -2.47 21.25
C ASP A 54 -12.74 -2.51 19.72
N TYR A 55 -13.51 -1.60 19.12
CA TYR A 55 -13.59 -1.46 17.66
C TYR A 55 -12.20 -1.17 17.06
N LEU A 56 -11.45 -0.24 17.66
CA LEU A 56 -10.12 0.12 17.16
C LEU A 56 -9.11 -1.02 17.33
N VAL A 57 -9.17 -1.79 18.42
CA VAL A 57 -8.37 -3.01 18.59
C VAL A 57 -8.65 -4.01 17.45
N PHE A 58 -9.94 -4.23 17.13
CA PHE A 58 -10.30 -5.09 15.99
C PHE A 58 -9.81 -4.52 14.66
N LYS A 59 -9.93 -3.20 14.44
CA LYS A 59 -9.48 -2.52 13.22
C LYS A 59 -7.97 -2.65 13.02
N ILE A 60 -7.19 -2.42 14.08
CA ILE A 60 -5.73 -2.56 14.06
C ILE A 60 -5.35 -4.00 13.70
N ASN A 61 -5.92 -4.98 14.40
CA ASN A 61 -5.64 -6.40 14.17
C ASN A 61 -6.01 -6.85 12.75
N ALA A 62 -7.15 -6.37 12.22
CA ALA A 62 -7.58 -6.69 10.86
C ALA A 62 -6.64 -6.08 9.81
N ALA A 63 -6.24 -4.81 9.99
CA ALA A 63 -5.33 -4.12 9.08
C ALA A 63 -3.93 -4.75 9.07
N GLU A 64 -3.39 -5.09 10.25
CA GLU A 64 -2.12 -5.81 10.38
C GLU A 64 -2.16 -7.16 9.67
N ARG A 65 -3.18 -7.99 9.93
CA ARG A 65 -3.31 -9.31 9.29
C ARG A 65 -3.40 -9.20 7.78
N ARG A 66 -4.12 -8.20 7.25
CA ARG A 66 -4.19 -7.92 5.81
C ARG A 66 -2.81 -7.55 5.25
N PHE A 67 -2.08 -6.66 5.93
CA PHE A 67 -0.74 -6.25 5.53
C PHE A 67 0.24 -7.44 5.49
N ILE A 68 0.28 -8.25 6.55
CA ILE A 68 1.15 -9.44 6.63
C ILE A 68 0.80 -10.46 5.55
N ALA A 69 -0.49 -10.74 5.31
CA ALA A 69 -0.92 -11.66 4.26
C ALA A 69 -0.45 -11.20 2.87
N LEU A 70 -0.58 -9.91 2.57
CA LEU A 70 -0.12 -9.32 1.32
C LEU A 70 1.40 -9.34 1.18
N LEU A 71 2.16 -9.12 2.26
CA LEU A 71 3.61 -9.28 2.26
C LEU A 71 4.03 -10.72 1.94
N HIS A 72 3.36 -11.71 2.54
CA HIS A 72 3.63 -13.12 2.23
C HIS A 72 3.29 -13.45 0.77
N GLN A 73 2.23 -12.86 0.22
CA GLN A 73 1.90 -13.01 -1.20
C GLN A 73 2.96 -12.35 -2.10
N ALA A 74 3.36 -11.11 -1.81
CA ALA A 74 4.37 -10.37 -2.57
C ALA A 74 5.71 -11.13 -2.60
N ARG A 75 6.13 -11.67 -1.45
CA ARG A 75 7.33 -12.50 -1.34
C ARG A 75 7.25 -13.76 -2.20
N ARG A 76 6.12 -14.48 -2.17
CA ARG A 76 5.90 -15.68 -3.01
C ARG A 76 5.93 -15.36 -4.51
N GLN A 77 5.50 -14.16 -4.89
CA GLN A 77 5.45 -13.72 -6.29
C GLN A 77 6.70 -12.94 -6.73
N GLY A 78 7.71 -12.81 -5.87
CA GLY A 78 8.94 -12.06 -6.18
C GLY A 78 8.70 -10.57 -6.40
N VAL A 79 7.59 -10.01 -5.90
CA VAL A 79 7.29 -8.58 -6.04
C VAL A 79 8.19 -7.77 -5.11
N THR A 80 8.96 -6.84 -5.69
CA THR A 80 9.86 -5.96 -4.95
C THR A 80 9.37 -4.53 -4.97
N ALA A 81 9.61 -3.79 -3.89
CA ALA A 81 9.40 -2.34 -3.86
C ALA A 81 10.49 -1.56 -4.63
N TRP A 82 11.63 -2.22 -4.87
CA TRP A 82 12.77 -1.60 -5.53
C TRP A 82 12.61 -1.60 -7.05
N PRO A 83 12.99 -0.51 -7.72
CA PRO A 83 13.24 -0.49 -9.15
C PRO A 83 14.27 -1.56 -9.56
N PRO A 84 14.13 -2.17 -10.74
CA PRO A 84 15.01 -3.27 -11.18
C PRO A 84 16.48 -2.85 -11.37
N ASN A 85 16.75 -1.55 -11.47
CA ASN A 85 18.09 -0.99 -11.64
C ASN A 85 18.78 -0.62 -10.31
N LEU A 86 18.13 -0.83 -9.18
CA LEU A 86 18.75 -0.65 -7.86
C LEU A 86 19.24 -2.00 -7.33
N PRO A 87 20.46 -2.08 -6.77
CA PRO A 87 20.83 -3.25 -5.99
C PRO A 87 19.76 -3.43 -4.91
N GLY A 88 19.20 -4.64 -4.86
CA GLY A 88 18.19 -4.99 -3.85
C GLY A 88 18.73 -4.83 -2.43
N PRO A 89 17.92 -5.17 -1.41
CA PRO A 89 18.37 -5.13 -0.02
C PRO A 89 19.70 -5.87 0.13
N VAL A 90 20.66 -5.30 0.87
CA VAL A 90 21.96 -5.92 1.12
C VAL A 90 21.73 -7.25 1.87
N THR A 91 21.72 -8.36 1.14
CA THR A 91 21.61 -9.70 1.70
C THR A 91 23.00 -10.14 2.20
N GLY A 92 23.47 -9.58 3.31
CA GLY A 92 24.84 -9.83 3.76
C GLY A 92 25.28 -9.21 5.08
N VAL A 93 24.38 -8.97 6.03
CA VAL A 93 24.75 -8.43 7.38
C VAL A 93 24.68 -9.53 8.45
N HIS A 94 24.93 -10.79 8.10
CA HIS A 94 25.09 -11.86 9.10
C HIS A 94 26.56 -12.16 9.43
N ASP A 95 27.53 -11.67 8.64
CA ASP A 95 28.94 -12.00 8.82
C ASP A 95 29.76 -10.88 9.50
N ALA A 96 29.15 -9.75 9.85
CA ALA A 96 29.86 -8.56 10.34
C ALA A 96 29.92 -8.42 11.88
N CYS A 97 29.24 -9.28 12.65
CA CYS A 97 29.24 -9.23 14.12
C CYS A 97 30.05 -10.36 14.79
N SER A 98 31.04 -10.91 14.11
CA SER A 98 32.04 -11.81 14.72
C SER A 98 33.42 -11.15 14.76
N LEU A 99 33.55 -10.08 15.54
CA LEU A 99 34.84 -9.55 16.03
C LEU A 99 34.66 -9.02 17.45
#